data_AF-A0A7W1E7G2-F1
#
_entry.id   AF-A0A7W1E7G2-F1
#
_cell.length_a   1.000
_cell.length_b   1.000
_cell.length_c   1.000
_cell.angle_alpha   90.00
_cell.angle_beta   90.00
_cell.angle_gamma   90.00
#
_symmetry.space_group_name_H-M   'P 1'
#
loop_
_entity.id
_entity.type
_entity.pdbx_description
1 polymer ?
#
loop_
_entity_poly.entity_id
_entity_poly.type
_entity_poly.pdbx_seq_one_letter_code
_entity_poly.pdbx_strand_id
1 'polypeptide(L)'
;MRLTVGCLALNASFEPLTMVPMRRALRLVIDGKAEIVEADSDRLVRSERLTLPRPAVIRLTRFIHVPRRFRRQVTNTFLFARDRYRCQYCNR
;
A
#
# COMPACT_ATOMS: atom_id res chain seq x y z
N MET A 1 16.53 13.27 -2.88
CA MET A 1 15.41 12.32 -2.68
C MET A 1 14.45 12.44 -3.86
N ARG A 2 14.49 11.53 -4.84
CA ARG A 2 13.46 11.51 -5.90
C ARG A 2 12.17 11.00 -5.27
N LEU A 3 11.16 11.86 -5.14
CA LEU A 3 9.77 11.43 -4.98
C LEU A 3 9.36 10.74 -6.28
N THR A 4 9.77 9.49 -6.48
CA THR A 4 9.15 8.64 -7.48
C THR A 4 7.72 8.46 -7.06
N VAL A 5 6.83 9.29 -7.62
CA VAL A 5 5.38 9.26 -7.41
C VAL A 5 4.92 7.80 -7.41
N GLY A 6 4.55 7.32 -6.22
CA GLY A 6 4.08 5.97 -5.98
C GLY A 6 2.60 5.83 -6.31
N CYS A 7 2.10 4.61 -6.23
CA CYS A 7 0.68 4.30 -6.38
C CYS A 7 0.19 3.68 -5.06
N LEU A 8 -0.98 4.10 -4.59
CA LEU A 8 -1.60 3.49 -3.40
C LEU A 8 -2.20 2.15 -3.80
N ALA A 9 -1.77 1.07 -3.14
CA ALA A 9 -2.38 -0.24 -3.26
C ALA A 9 -3.43 -0.42 -2.16
N LEU A 10 -4.66 -0.73 -2.58
CA LEU A 10 -5.77 -1.09 -1.73
C LEU A 10 -5.95 -2.61 -1.70
N ASN A 11 -6.52 -3.09 -0.61
CA ASN A 11 -7.00 -4.46 -0.49
C ASN A 11 -8.24 -4.66 -1.35
N ALA A 12 -8.65 -5.91 -1.57
CA ALA A 12 -9.90 -6.22 -2.29
C ALA A 12 -11.13 -5.55 -1.64
N SER A 13 -11.09 -5.34 -0.32
CA SER A 13 -12.09 -4.63 0.49
C SER A 13 -11.93 -3.10 0.51
N PHE A 14 -11.13 -2.50 -0.39
CA PHE A 14 -10.85 -1.06 -0.47
C PHE A 14 -10.09 -0.44 0.70
N GLU A 15 -9.72 -1.23 1.70
CA GLU A 15 -8.83 -0.81 2.78
C GLU A 15 -7.43 -0.46 2.23
N PRO A 16 -6.79 0.64 2.65
CA PRO A 16 -5.43 0.95 2.21
C PRO A 16 -4.42 -0.06 2.74
N LEU A 17 -3.59 -0.62 1.85
CA LEU A 17 -2.53 -1.57 2.23
C LEU A 17 -1.19 -0.87 2.33
N THR A 18 -0.71 -0.29 1.23
CA THR A 18 0.64 0.31 1.18
C THR A 18 0.85 1.14 -0.09
N MET A 19 1.90 1.95 -0.11
CA MET A 19 2.40 2.60 -1.32
C MET A 19 3.32 1.64 -2.07
N VAL A 20 3.09 1.46 -3.38
CA VAL A 20 3.94 0.66 -4.26
C VAL A 20 4.63 1.54 -5.30
N PRO A 21 5.86 1.18 -5.74
CA PRO A 21 6.51 1.85 -6.86
C PRO A 21 5.68 1.69 -8.15
N MET A 22 5.67 2.71 -9.00
CA MET A 22 4.90 2.74 -10.25
C MET A 22 5.11 1.49 -11.14
N ARG A 23 6.36 1.04 -11.32
CA ARG A 23 6.65 -0.19 -12.09
C ARG A 23 5.96 -1.43 -11.53
N ARG A 24 5.86 -1.55 -10.21
CA ARG A 24 5.18 -2.68 -9.55
C ARG A 24 3.67 -2.57 -9.73
N ALA A 25 3.10 -1.37 -9.61
CA ALA A 25 1.67 -1.14 -9.85
C ALA A 25 1.27 -1.56 -11.27
N LEU A 26 2.02 -1.09 -12.28
CA LEU A 26 1.80 -1.46 -13.68
C LEU A 26 1.87 -2.97 -13.90
N ARG A 27 2.87 -3.65 -13.34
CA ARG A 27 2.99 -5.11 -13.45
C ARG A 27 1.77 -5.82 -12.85
N LEU A 28 1.29 -5.37 -11.69
CA LEU A 28 0.10 -5.97 -11.06
C LEU A 28 -1.16 -5.78 -11.91
N VAL A 29 -1.32 -4.63 -12.56
CA VAL A 29 -2.45 -4.36 -13.47
C VAL A 29 -2.34 -5.21 -14.74
N ILE A 30 -1.17 -5.22 -15.38
CA ILE A 30 -0.93 -5.99 -16.62
C ILE A 30 -1.11 -7.49 -16.38
N ASP A 31 -0.65 -8.00 -15.23
CA ASP A 31 -0.82 -9.41 -14.83
C ASP A 31 -2.28 -9.74 -14.44
N GLY A 32 -3.22 -8.78 -14.46
CA GLY A 32 -4.62 -8.97 -14.03
C GLY A 32 -4.79 -9.21 -12.53
N LYS A 33 -3.78 -8.86 -11.72
CA LYS A 33 -3.79 -9.04 -10.25
C LYS A 33 -4.34 -7.83 -9.51
N ALA A 34 -4.43 -6.69 -10.19
CA ALA A 34 -4.99 -5.46 -9.65
C ALA A 34 -5.78 -4.69 -10.70
N GLU A 35 -6.76 -3.92 -10.24
CA GLU A 35 -7.55 -3.01 -11.06
C GLU A 35 -7.17 -1.57 -10.73
N ILE A 36 -7.20 -0.69 -11.73
CA ILE A 36 -6.99 0.75 -11.51
C ILE A 36 -8.29 1.33 -10.98
N VAL A 37 -8.23 1.90 -9.77
CA VAL A 37 -9.37 2.61 -9.15
C VAL A 37 -9.32 4.08 -9.52
N GLU A 38 -8.13 4.66 -9.51
CA GLU A 38 -7.89 6.06 -9.85
C GLU A 38 -6.64 6.16 -10.71
N ALA A 39 -6.71 7.00 -11.74
CA ALA A 39 -5.61 7.26 -12.65
C ALA A 39 -5.30 8.76 -12.71
N ASP A 40 -4.04 9.06 -12.97
CA ASP A 40 -3.59 10.39 -13.34
C ASP A 40 -3.98 10.63 -14.81
N SER A 41 -5.02 11.45 -15.02
CA SER A 41 -5.64 11.69 -16.33
C SER A 41 -4.69 12.27 -17.37
N ASP A 42 -3.68 13.01 -16.92
CA ASP A 42 -2.77 13.73 -17.81
C ASP A 42 -1.55 12.90 -18.20
N ARG A 43 -1.42 11.68 -17.66
CA ARG A 43 -0.24 10.83 -17.85
C ARG A 43 -0.61 9.43 -18.31
N LEU A 44 -0.07 9.06 -19.47
CA LEU A 44 -0.17 7.72 -20.03
C LEU A 44 1.16 6.97 -19.91
N VAL A 45 1.06 5.67 -19.70
CA VAL A 45 2.16 4.72 -19.79
C VAL A 45 2.02 3.95 -21.09
N ARG A 46 3.08 3.94 -21.91
CA ARG A 46 3.07 3.36 -23.25
C ARG A 46 4.16 2.30 -23.42
N SER A 47 3.86 1.32 -24.26
CA SER A 47 4.78 0.36 -24.85
C SER A 47 4.42 0.21 -26.33
N GLU A 48 5.19 -0.58 -27.09
CA GLU A 48 4.91 -0.83 -28.50
C GLU A 48 3.48 -1.33 -28.76
N ARG A 49 2.93 -2.17 -27.87
CA ARG A 49 1.64 -2.87 -28.08
C ARG A 49 0.54 -2.48 -27.11
N LEU A 50 0.86 -1.66 -26.10
CA LEU A 50 -0.04 -1.39 -24.99
C LEU A 50 0.08 0.05 -24.53
N THR A 51 -1.07 0.69 -24.34
CA THR A 51 -1.21 2.01 -23.70
C THR A 51 -2.13 1.87 -22.51
N LEU A 52 -1.69 2.34 -21.34
CA LEU A 52 -2.43 2.30 -20.08
C LEU A 52 -2.40 3.68 -19.43
N PRO A 53 -3.47 4.08 -18.73
CA PRO A 53 -3.42 5.28 -17.90
C PRO A 53 -2.46 5.05 -16.72
N ARG A 54 -1.78 6.11 -16.26
CA ARG A 54 -0.85 6.01 -15.13
C ARG A 54 -1.66 5.80 -13.84
N PRO A 55 -1.51 4.66 -13.14
CA PRO A 55 -2.30 4.40 -11.93
C PRO A 55 -1.85 5.29 -10.77
N ALA A 56 -2.82 5.97 -10.15
CA ALA A 56 -2.65 6.68 -8.88
C ALA A 56 -3.04 5.77 -7.70
N VAL A 57 -4.15 5.04 -7.85
CA VAL A 57 -4.66 4.07 -6.88
C VAL A 57 -5.03 2.76 -7.60
N ILE A 58 -4.57 1.63 -7.07
CA ILE A 58 -4.96 0.30 -7.53
C ILE A 58 -5.59 -0.52 -6.42
N ARG A 59 -6.49 -1.44 -6.78
CA ARG A 59 -7.10 -2.40 -5.88
C ARG A 59 -6.65 -3.80 -6.24
N LEU A 60 -6.15 -4.57 -5.27
CA LEU A 60 -5.84 -5.98 -5.49
C LEU A 60 -7.12 -6.78 -5.70
N THR A 61 -7.10 -7.71 -6.65
CA THR A 61 -8.24 -8.60 -6.95
C THR A 61 -8.50 -9.61 -5.83
N ARG A 62 -7.45 -10.01 -5.11
CA ARG A 62 -7.52 -10.96 -3.99
C ARG A 62 -7.35 -10.24 -2.66
N PHE A 63 -8.11 -10.67 -1.67
CA PHE A 63 -7.97 -10.18 -0.31
C PHE A 63 -6.63 -10.60 0.29
N ILE A 64 -5.88 -9.63 0.80
CA ILE A 64 -4.63 -9.85 1.52
C ILE A 64 -4.90 -9.66 3.01
N HIS A 65 -4.83 -10.76 3.77
CA HIS A 65 -4.83 -10.68 5.22
C HIS A 65 -3.48 -10.12 5.68
N VAL A 66 -3.47 -8.91 6.25
CA VAL A 66 -2.27 -8.33 6.87
C VAL A 66 -2.27 -8.73 8.34
N PRO A 67 -1.35 -9.62 8.77
CA PRO A 67 -1.27 -9.97 10.17
C PRO A 67 -0.89 -8.73 10.96
N ARG A 68 -1.70 -8.37 11.97
CA ARG A 68 -1.34 -7.33 12.95
C ARG A 68 -0.18 -7.86 13.79
N ARG A 69 1.05 -7.72 13.30
CA ARG A 69 2.25 -8.01 14.10
C ARG A 69 2.37 -6.93 15.16
N PHE A 70 1.91 -7.24 16.36
CA PHE A 70 2.29 -6.48 17.54
C PHE A 70 3.80 -6.67 17.72
N ARG A 71 4.60 -5.70 17.25
CA ARG A 71 6.02 -5.72 17.54
C ARG A 71 6.16 -5.56 19.05
N ARG A 72 6.69 -6.58 19.73
CA ARG A 72 7.16 -6.44 21.13
C ARG A 72 8.20 -5.32 21.26
N GLN A 73 8.89 -4.99 20.17
CA GLN A 73 9.72 -3.80 20.07
C GLN A 73 8.83 -2.57 19.94
N VAL A 74 8.72 -1.87 21.06
CA VAL A 74 8.02 -0.60 21.18
C VAL A 74 8.90 0.51 20.61
N THR A 75 8.31 1.45 19.89
CA THR A 75 9.03 2.60 19.30
C THR A 75 9.57 3.56 20.37
N ASN A 76 8.98 3.55 21.57
CA ASN A 76 9.42 4.34 22.70
C ASN A 76 9.46 3.46 23.96
N THR A 77 10.61 2.82 24.20
CA THR A 77 10.82 1.91 25.34
C THR A 77 10.55 2.58 26.68
N PHE A 78 10.91 3.86 26.85
CA PHE A 78 10.70 4.58 28.10
C PHE A 78 9.22 4.82 28.40
N LEU A 79 8.41 5.14 27.38
CA LEU A 79 6.97 5.29 27.55
C LEU A 79 6.31 3.98 28.02
N PHE A 80 6.68 2.86 27.41
CA PHE A 80 6.18 1.55 27.84
C PHE A 80 6.71 1.13 29.21
N ALA A 81 7.97 1.43 29.54
CA ALA A 81 8.51 1.15 30.88
C ALA A 81 7.72 1.89 31.97
N ARG A 82 7.35 3.17 31.73
CA ARG A 82 6.47 3.95 32.61
C ARG A 82 5.11 3.25 32.80
N ASP A 83 4.56 2.73 31.71
CA ASP A 83 3.23 2.13 31.67
C ASP A 83 3.25 0.61 31.93
N ARG A 84 4.29 0.10 32.62
CA ARG A 84 4.48 -1.34 32.95
C ARG A 84 4.32 -2.28 31.74
N TYR A 85 4.81 -1.84 30.60
CA TYR A 85 4.72 -2.50 29.30
C TYR A 85 3.28 -2.82 28.86
N ARG A 86 2.31 -2.00 29.28
CA ARG A 86 0.91 -2.10 28.87
C ARG A 86 0.54 -0.97 27.92
N CYS A 87 -0.02 -1.28 26.76
CA CYS A 87 -0.51 -0.25 25.84
C CYS A 87 -1.74 0.45 26.44
N GLN A 88 -1.67 1.78 26.64
CA GLN A 88 -2.79 2.55 27.21
C GLN A 88 -4.02 2.64 26.30
N TYR A 89 -3.88 2.33 25.00
CA TYR A 89 -4.99 2.37 24.05
C TYR A 89 -5.73 1.03 23.96
N CYS A 90 -4.99 -0.06 23.78
CA CYS A 90 -5.59 -1.38 23.56
C CYS A 90 -5.45 -2.34 24.74
N ASN A 91 -4.81 -1.92 25.84
CA ASN A 91 -4.60 -2.70 27.06
C ASN A 91 -3.91 -4.06 26.87
N ARG A 92 -3.23 -4.25 25.73
CA ARG A 92 -2.40 -5.41 25.40
C ARG A 92 -0.91 -5.08 25.47
#